data_AF-A0A1Q7ZB20-F1
#
_entry.id   AF-A0A1Q7ZB20-F1
#
_cell.length_a   1.000
_cell.length_b   1.000
_cell.length_c   1.000
_cell.angle_alpha   90.00
_cell.angle_beta   90.00
_cell.angle_gamma   90.00
#
_symmetry.space_group_name_H-M   'P 1'
#
loop_
_entity.id
_entity.type
_entity.pdbx_description
1 polymer ?
#
loop_
_entity_poly.entity_id
_entity_poly.type
_entity_poly.pdbx_seq_one_letter_code
_entity_poly.pdbx_strand_id
1 'polypeptide(L)' 'METCRFTTSWGGVARCSEPVYRLGFCRFHFDCYRRGEIDIRGVISERVTDQERRREINFHGLPRESAMSSAA' A
#
# COMPACT_ATOMS: atom_id res chain seq x y z
N MET A 1 14.53 -8.67 8.99
CA MET A 1 14.30 -8.21 7.60
C MET A 1 13.44 -6.97 7.66
N GLU A 2 13.80 -5.93 6.92
CA GLU A 2 12.98 -4.71 6.86
C GLU A 2 11.75 -4.95 5.96
N THR A 3 10.59 -4.46 6.39
CA THR A 3 9.33 -4.56 5.65
C THR A 3 8.95 -3.22 5.03
N CYS A 4 8.20 -3.29 3.94
CA CYS A 4 7.71 -2.14 3.19
C CYS A 4 7.16 -1.06 4.12
N ARG A 5 7.53 0.20 3.85
CA ARG A 5 7.11 1.36 4.63
C ARG A 5 5.70 1.87 4.31
N PHE A 6 5.07 1.31 3.29
CA PHE A 6 3.71 1.69 2.93
C PHE A 6 2.76 1.32 4.07
N THR A 7 1.96 2.30 4.46
CA THR A 7 0.96 2.18 5.52
C THR A 7 -0.38 2.54 4.91
N THR A 8 -1.32 1.61 4.99
CA THR A 8 -2.72 1.89 4.64
C THR A 8 -3.41 2.58 5.82
N SER A 9 -4.33 3.48 5.50
CA SER A 9 -5.27 4.07 6.47
C SER A 9 -6.65 3.41 6.41
N TRP A 10 -6.86 2.48 5.48
CA TRP A 10 -8.11 1.74 5.35
C TRP A 10 -8.19 0.64 6.41
N GLY A 11 -9.20 0.72 7.30
CA GLY A 11 -9.45 -0.28 8.36
C GLY A 11 -8.54 -0.17 9.59
N GLY A 12 -7.78 0.93 9.72
CA GLY A 12 -6.77 1.13 10.76
C GLY A 12 -5.40 1.44 10.15
N VAL A 13 -4.40 1.72 11.00
CA VAL A 13 -3.00 1.92 10.56
C VAL A 13 -2.36 0.55 10.40
N ALA A 14 -2.42 -0.03 9.20
CA ALA A 14 -1.78 -1.31 8.89
C ALA A 14 -0.62 -1.11 7.92
N ARG A 15 0.46 -1.89 8.11
CA ARG A 15 1.69 -1.78 7.32
C ARG A 15 1.83 -2.98 6.39
N CYS A 16 2.26 -2.73 5.16
CA CYS A 16 2.59 -3.77 4.19
C CYS A 16 3.69 -4.70 4.74
N SER A 17 3.44 -6.01 4.75
CA SER A 17 4.34 -7.03 5.32
C SER A 17 5.39 -7.53 4.33
N GLU A 18 5.31 -7.13 3.06
CA GLU A 18 6.25 -7.54 2.01
C GLU A 18 7.67 -7.01 2.28
N PRO A 19 8.71 -7.76 1.88
CA PRO A 19 10.10 -7.36 2.09
C PRO A 19 10.43 -6.08 1.32
N VAL A 20 11.28 -5.23 1.92
CA VAL A 20 11.80 -4.03 1.25
C VAL A 20 12.61 -4.41 0.01
N TYR A 21 12.38 -3.66 -1.06
CA TYR A 21 13.15 -3.71 -2.30
C TYR A 21 13.95 -2.42 -2.53
N ARG A 22 13.29 -1.27 -2.67
CA ARG A 22 13.95 0.01 -3.00
C ARG A 22 13.20 1.20 -2.40
N LEU A 23 13.95 2.22 -1.95
CA LEU A 23 13.40 3.42 -1.27
C LEU A 23 12.52 3.09 -0.04
N GLY A 24 12.74 1.94 0.60
CA GLY A 24 11.91 1.46 1.70
C GLY A 24 10.55 0.89 1.28
N PHE A 25 10.29 0.72 -0.02
CA PHE A 25 9.09 0.07 -0.55
C PHE A 25 9.38 -1.36 -1.01
N CYS A 26 8.36 -2.23 -0.97
CA CYS A 26 8.40 -3.51 -1.70
C CYS A 26 8.35 -3.27 -3.22
N ARG A 27 8.47 -4.33 -4.01
CA ARG A 27 8.46 -4.23 -5.49
C ARG A 27 7.19 -3.55 -6.02
N PHE A 28 6.03 -3.95 -5.51
CA PHE A 28 4.74 -3.41 -5.93
C PHE A 28 4.60 -1.92 -5.59
N HIS A 29 4.84 -1.51 -4.33
CA HIS A 29 4.72 -0.11 -3.95
C HIS A 29 5.80 0.77 -4.59
N PHE A 30 6.99 0.23 -4.86
CA PHE A 30 7.99 0.95 -5.65
C PHE A 30 7.53 1.19 -7.09
N ASP A 31 6.86 0.23 -7.72
CA ASP A 31 6.27 0.43 -9.05
C ASP A 31 5.13 1.45 -9.02
N CYS A 32 4.31 1.46 -7.96
CA CYS A 32 3.28 2.47 -7.75
C CYS A 32 3.90 3.88 -7.62
N TYR A 33 5.00 4.00 -6.87
CA TYR A 33 5.76 5.24 -6.75
C TYR A 33 6.29 5.70 -8.12
N ARG A 34 6.87 4.77 -8.89
CA ARG A 34 7.41 5.06 -10.22
C ARG A 34 6.34 5.50 -11.23
N ARG A 35 5.09 5.06 -11.03
CA ARG A 35 3.91 5.46 -11.83
C ARG A 35 3.27 6.76 -11.34
N GLY A 36 3.70 7.31 -10.20
CA GLY A 36 3.09 8.48 -9.57
C GLY A 36 1.73 8.19 -8.89
N GLU A 37 1.43 6.91 -8.63
CA GLU A 37 0.22 6.49 -7.93
C GLU A 37 0.34 6.71 -6.42
N ILE A 38 1.56 6.63 -5.87
CA ILE A 38 1.89 7.03 -4.50
C ILE A 38 3.07 8.01 -4.51
N ASP A 39 3.14 8.90 -3.54
CA ASP A 39 4.30 9.75 -3.33
C ASP A 39 5.42 9.01 -2.59
N ILE A 40 6.55 9.69 -2.39
CA ILE A 40 7.67 9.10 -1.64
C ILE A 40 7.24 8.72 -0.22
N ARG A 41 6.31 9.45 0.43
CA ARG A 41 5.81 9.19 1.78
C ARG A 41 4.85 8.00 1.85
N GLY A 42 4.44 7.45 0.70
CA GLY A 42 3.48 6.35 0.62
C GLY A 42 2.03 6.82 0.60
N VAL A 43 1.77 8.10 0.31
CA VAL A 43 0.42 8.66 0.19
C VAL A 43 -0.08 8.43 -1.24
N ILE A 44 -1.25 7.81 -1.38
CA ILE A 44 -1.89 7.59 -2.69
C ILE A 44 -2.31 8.94 -3.27
N SER A 45 -1.86 9.20 -4.49
CA SER A 45 -2.17 10.40 -5.25
C SER A 45 -3.68 10.54 -5.48
N GLU A 46 -4.19 11.77 -5.40
CA GLU A 46 -5.58 12.10 -5.72
C GLU A 46 -5.93 11.84 -7.19
N ARG A 47 -4.92 11.73 -8.06
CA ARG A 47 -5.08 11.38 -9.48
C ARG A 47 -5.50 9.93 -9.71
N VAL A 48 -5.32 9.05 -8.72
CA VAL A 48 -5.79 7.65 -8.79
C VAL A 48 -7.28 7.66 -8.42
N THR A 49 -8.14 7.83 -9.41
CA THR A 49 -9.61 7.93 -9.25
C THR A 49 -10.31 6.57 -9.23
N ASP A 50 -9.68 5.55 -9.83
CA ASP A 50 -10.15 4.17 -9.84
C ASP A 50 -10.12 3.59 -8.41
N GLN A 51 -11.30 3.28 -7.88
CA GLN A 51 -11.45 2.77 -6.51
C GLN A 51 -10.92 1.35 -6.34
N GLU A 52 -11.00 0.51 -7.38
CA GLU A 52 -10.44 -0.83 -7.33
C GLU A 52 -8.92 -0.75 -7.28
N ARG A 53 -8.32 0.12 -8.12
CA ARG A 53 -6.87 0.37 -8.07
C ARG A 53 -6.42 0.92 -6.72
N ARG A 54 -7.17 1.86 -6.12
CA ARG A 54 -6.88 2.36 -4.76
C ARG A 54 -6.94 1.23 -3.73
N ARG A 55 -7.90 0.32 -3.84
CA ARG A 55 -8.01 -0.85 -2.95
C ARG A 55 -6.80 -1.77 -3.13
N GLU A 56 -6.41 -2.10 -4.36
CA GLU A 56 -5.21 -2.90 -4.62
C GLU A 56 -3.97 -2.29 -3.95
N ILE A 57 -3.78 -0.98 -4.09
CA ILE A 57 -2.64 -0.28 -3.49
C ILE A 57 -2.68 -0.35 -1.96
N ASN A 58 -3.84 -0.12 -1.35
CA ASN A 58 -4.01 -0.13 0.11
C ASN A 58 -3.85 -1.51 0.73
N PHE A 59 -4.37 -2.55 0.08
CA PHE A 59 -4.45 -3.90 0.65
C PHE A 59 -3.27 -4.80 0.26
N HIS A 60 -2.37 -4.34 -0.61
CA HIS A 60 -1.19 -5.10 -0.99
C HIS A 60 -0.30 -5.42 0.22
N GLY A 61 0.02 -6.71 0.39
CA GLY A 61 0.88 -7.19 1.46
C GLY A 61 0.25 -7.08 2.85
N LEU A 62 -1.08 -6.94 2.97
CA LEU A 62 -1.75 -7.12 4.25
C LEU A 62 -2.09 -8.60 4.45
N PRO A 63 -1.96 -9.13 5.68
CA PRO A 63 -2.45 -10.47 6.00
C PRO A 63 -3.96 -10.55 5.77
N ARG A 64 -4.45 -11.71 5.31
CA ARG A 64 -5.87 -11.93 4.94
C ARG A 64 -6.84 -11.57 6.07
N GLU A 65 -6.41 -11.69 7.33
CA GLU A 65 -7.21 -11.32 8.51
C GLU A 65 -7.50 -9.81 8.57
N SER A 66 -6.56 -8.94 8.18
CA SER A 66 -6.75 -7.48 8.18
C SER A 66 -7.59 -6.98 7.00
N ALA A 67 -7.67 -7.75 5.91
CA ALA A 67 -8.50 -7.42 4.75
C ALA A 67 -10.01 -7.60 5.01
N MET A 68 -10.38 -8.48 5.95
CA MET A 68 -11.79 -8.83 6.23
C MET A 68 -12.47 -7.88 7.23
N SER A 69 -11.72 -7.15 8.07
CA SER A 69 -12.30 -6.22 9.06
C SER A 69 -12.81 -4.89 8.48
N SER A 70 -12.58 -4.62 7.19
CA SER A 70 -13.05 -3.38 6.54
C SER A 70 -14.39 -3.53 5.80
N ALA A 71 -15.07 -4.67 5.96
CA ALA A 71 -16.33 -5.00 5.26
C ALA A 71 -17.57 -4.99 6.19
N ALA A 72 -17.47 -4.42 7.40
CA ALA A 72 -18.58 -4.31 8.36
C ALA A 72 -19.18 -2.89 8.36
#